data_AF-A0A7V4Y1L2-F1
#
_entry.id   AF-A0A7V4Y1L2-F1
#
_cell.length_a   1.000
_cell.length_b   1.000
_cell.length_c   1.000
_cell.angle_alpha   90.00
_cell.angle_beta   90.00
_cell.angle_gamma   90.00
#
_symmetry.space_group_name_H-M   'P 1'
#
loop_
_entity.id
_entity.type
_entity.pdbx_description
1 polymer ?
#
loop_
_entity_poly.entity_id
_entity_poly.type
_entity_poly.pdbx_seq_one_letter_code
_entity_poly.pdbx_strand_id
1 'polypeptide(L)'
;MNRIIATALVCVFSVSMAVAQDEPSPTAVLKEFTRSGNMDGVILSFVLLNDKTVDILFTAPGKYAIRASANQATTFYVQGVPDKDVKLNTKFVVEQDGQTFNCSSVNIKNFDGGTVAKGQRIDGIIQLDKKLNLSHPFTIKGQNSSLEFKLSEAALKEMQ
;
A
#
# COMPACT_ATOMS: atom_id res chain seq x y z
N MET A 1 37.09 56.91 32.29
CA MET A 1 37.58 56.60 30.93
C MET A 1 38.64 55.52 31.08
N ASN A 2 38.63 54.33 30.48
CA ASN A 2 37.68 53.53 29.73
C ASN A 2 37.98 52.07 30.11
N ARG A 3 36.94 51.24 30.22
CA ARG A 3 37.00 49.81 30.54
C ARG A 3 37.44 49.01 29.31
N ILE A 4 38.30 48.01 29.49
CA ILE A 4 38.48 46.92 28.51
C ILE A 4 38.06 45.62 29.22
N ILE A 5 36.98 45.02 28.71
CA ILE A 5 36.38 43.77 29.16
C ILE A 5 36.95 42.68 28.25
N ALA A 6 37.59 41.66 28.83
CA ALA A 6 37.97 40.44 28.13
C ALA A 6 36.93 39.36 28.45
N THR A 7 36.06 39.04 27.49
CA THR A 7 35.07 37.97 27.59
C THR A 7 35.65 36.73 26.91
N ALA A 8 36.00 35.72 27.70
CA ALA A 8 36.34 34.39 27.19
C ALA A 8 35.05 33.59 26.93
N LEU A 9 34.72 33.40 25.66
CA LEU A 9 33.62 32.55 25.20
C LEU A 9 34.16 31.12 25.04
N VAL A 10 33.87 30.24 26.00
CA VAL A 10 34.11 28.80 25.87
C VAL A 10 32.89 28.19 25.18
N CYS A 11 32.99 27.95 23.86
CA CYS A 11 32.02 27.18 23.10
C CYS A 11 32.18 25.69 23.43
N VAL A 12 31.26 25.14 24.22
CA VAL A 12 31.07 23.70 24.35
C VAL A 12 30.15 23.27 23.20
N PHE A 13 30.74 22.88 22.07
CA PHE A 13 29.96 22.23 21.00
C PHE A 13 29.66 20.79 21.41
N SER A 14 28.44 20.56 21.88
CA SER A 14 27.86 19.23 22.02
C SER A 14 27.77 18.58 20.63
N VAL A 15 28.56 17.54 20.39
CA VAL A 15 28.47 16.73 19.17
C VAL A 15 27.17 15.93 19.26
N SER A 16 26.10 16.43 18.67
CA SER A 16 24.92 15.61 18.40
C SER A 16 25.30 14.57 17.36
N MET A 17 25.46 13.32 17.80
CA MET A 17 25.48 12.17 16.90
C MET A 17 24.12 12.12 16.20
N ALA A 18 24.07 12.62 14.96
CA ALA A 18 23.00 12.30 14.05
C ALA A 18 23.11 10.80 13.75
N VAL A 19 22.33 9.99 14.45
CA VAL A 19 22.02 8.63 13.99
C VAL A 19 21.21 8.85 12.72
N ALA A 20 21.85 8.71 11.57
CA ALA A 20 21.14 8.58 10.31
C ALA A 20 20.28 7.32 10.43
N GLN A 21 19.02 7.46 10.84
CA GLN A 21 18.04 6.43 10.60
C GLN A 21 17.94 6.31 9.09
N ASP A 22 18.50 5.25 8.53
CA ASP A 22 18.27 4.88 7.14
C ASP A 22 16.75 4.76 6.96
N GLU A 23 16.15 5.75 6.30
CA GLU A 23 14.75 5.66 5.93
C GLU A 23 14.59 4.45 4.99
N PRO A 24 13.58 3.60 5.22
CA PRO A 24 13.37 2.43 4.37
C PRO A 24 13.13 2.86 2.92
N SER A 25 13.80 2.19 1.98
CA SER A 25 13.65 2.48 0.56
C SER A 25 12.19 2.28 0.10
N PRO A 26 11.72 2.99 -0.95
CA PRO A 26 10.36 2.83 -1.47
C PRO A 26 9.97 1.38 -1.78
N THR A 27 10.93 0.58 -2.28
CA THR A 27 10.73 -0.86 -2.54
C THR A 27 10.54 -1.66 -1.25
N ALA A 28 11.29 -1.34 -0.19
CA ALA A 28 11.12 -1.98 1.10
C ALA A 28 9.72 -1.69 1.68
N VAL A 29 9.28 -0.43 1.60
CA VAL A 29 7.92 -0.04 2.01
C VAL A 29 6.87 -0.81 1.23
N LEU A 30 6.91 -0.80 -0.11
CA LEU A 30 5.92 -1.52 -0.92
C LEU A 30 5.87 -3.01 -0.61
N LYS A 31 7.01 -3.65 -0.36
CA LYS A 31 7.08 -5.09 -0.07
C LYS A 31 6.26 -5.45 1.18
N GLU A 32 6.35 -4.64 2.23
CA GLU A 32 5.59 -4.87 3.48
C GLU A 32 4.08 -4.87 3.24
N PHE A 33 3.61 -3.97 2.38
CA PHE A 33 2.20 -3.75 2.08
C PHE A 33 1.71 -4.46 0.81
N THR A 34 2.51 -5.34 0.19
CA THR A 34 2.12 -6.05 -1.03
C THR A 34 2.01 -7.54 -0.80
N ARG A 35 0.92 -8.16 -1.24
CA ARG A 35 0.82 -9.62 -1.38
C ARG A 35 0.46 -9.94 -2.82
N SER A 36 1.05 -11.01 -3.34
CA SER A 36 0.77 -11.46 -4.71
C SER A 36 0.30 -12.91 -4.70
N GLY A 37 -0.66 -13.22 -5.55
CA GLY A 37 -1.22 -14.57 -5.67
C GLY A 37 -1.77 -14.81 -7.07
N ASN A 38 -1.92 -16.08 -7.42
CA ASN A 38 -2.62 -16.45 -8.66
C ASN A 38 -4.13 -16.29 -8.43
N MET A 39 -4.71 -15.31 -9.13
CA MET A 39 -6.14 -15.04 -9.17
C MET A 39 -6.64 -15.33 -10.58
N ASP A 40 -7.46 -16.36 -10.72
CA ASP A 40 -8.11 -16.73 -12.00
C ASP A 40 -7.13 -16.88 -13.18
N GLY A 41 -5.94 -17.43 -12.90
CA GLY A 41 -4.92 -17.72 -13.91
C GLY A 41 -3.94 -16.59 -14.17
N VAL A 42 -4.03 -15.46 -13.46
CA VAL A 42 -3.05 -14.36 -13.52
C VAL A 42 -2.45 -14.09 -12.14
N ILE A 43 -1.16 -13.82 -12.07
CA ILE A 43 -0.53 -13.34 -10.83
C ILE A 43 -0.92 -11.88 -10.65
N LEU A 44 -1.75 -11.60 -9.65
CA LEU A 44 -2.10 -10.24 -9.23
C LEU A 44 -1.35 -9.88 -7.95
N SER A 45 -0.82 -8.67 -7.92
CA SER A 45 -0.28 -8.01 -6.72
C SER A 45 -1.32 -7.06 -6.16
N PHE A 46 -1.62 -7.22 -4.87
CA PHE A 46 -2.50 -6.36 -4.09
C PHE A 46 -1.64 -5.54 -3.14
N VAL A 47 -1.61 -4.23 -3.34
CA VAL A 47 -0.91 -3.28 -2.48
C VAL A 47 -1.90 -2.57 -1.58
N LEU A 48 -1.79 -2.73 -0.26
CA LEU A 48 -2.59 -1.98 0.69
C LEU A 48 -2.26 -0.49 0.59
N LEU A 49 -3.28 0.34 0.35
CA LEU A 49 -3.11 1.77 0.21
C LEU A 49 -3.14 2.48 1.57
N ASN A 50 -2.07 3.22 1.83
CA ASN A 50 -1.90 4.17 2.92
C ASN A 50 -1.15 5.39 2.38
N ASP A 51 -0.90 6.40 3.21
CA ASP A 51 -0.23 7.63 2.75
C ASP A 51 1.13 7.35 2.09
N LYS A 52 1.92 6.39 2.61
CA LYS A 52 3.24 6.06 2.05
C LYS A 52 3.13 5.33 0.71
N THR A 53 2.31 4.29 0.63
CA THR A 53 2.17 3.52 -0.60
C THR A 53 1.49 4.33 -1.70
N VAL A 54 0.55 5.23 -1.34
CA VAL A 54 -0.04 6.17 -2.29
C VAL A 54 1.00 7.15 -2.84
N ASP A 55 1.91 7.62 -1.98
CA ASP A 55 2.96 8.57 -2.38
C ASP A 55 4.00 7.96 -3.30
N ILE A 56 4.25 6.66 -3.16
CA ILE A 56 5.15 5.91 -4.02
C ILE A 56 4.49 5.57 -5.36
N LEU A 57 3.20 5.19 -5.36
CA LEU A 57 2.53 4.61 -6.53
C LEU A 57 1.85 5.64 -7.44
N PHE A 58 1.41 6.78 -6.91
CA PHE A 58 0.56 7.71 -7.65
C PHE A 58 1.12 9.12 -7.66
N THR A 59 0.85 9.83 -8.76
CA THR A 59 1.20 11.23 -8.96
C THR A 59 -0.05 12.11 -8.99
N ALA A 60 0.15 13.41 -8.79
CA ALA A 60 -0.93 14.39 -8.91
C ALA A 60 -1.46 14.45 -10.36
N PRO A 61 -2.76 14.75 -10.55
CA PRO A 61 -3.75 15.10 -9.52
C PRO A 61 -4.46 13.89 -8.88
N GLY A 62 -4.44 12.71 -9.51
CA GLY A 62 -5.20 11.53 -9.07
C GLY A 62 -4.83 11.02 -7.68
N LYS A 63 -3.57 11.21 -7.27
CA LYS A 63 -3.05 10.89 -5.94
C LYS A 63 -3.95 11.36 -4.79
N TYR A 64 -4.50 12.57 -4.87
CA TYR A 64 -5.26 13.15 -3.75
C TYR A 64 -6.60 12.43 -3.52
N ALA A 65 -7.30 12.07 -4.59
CA ALA A 65 -8.55 11.32 -4.50
C ALA A 65 -8.31 9.91 -3.95
N ILE A 66 -7.24 9.25 -4.41
CA ILE A 66 -6.86 7.91 -3.94
C ILE A 66 -6.49 7.96 -2.45
N ARG A 67 -5.71 8.96 -2.02
CA ARG A 67 -5.37 9.14 -0.61
C ARG A 67 -6.61 9.35 0.25
N ALA A 68 -7.51 10.25 -0.16
CA ALA A 68 -8.75 10.50 0.57
C ALA A 68 -9.59 9.22 0.72
N SER A 69 -9.70 8.43 -0.36
CA SER A 69 -10.39 7.14 -0.32
C SER A 69 -9.72 6.14 0.63
N ALA A 70 -8.40 6.01 0.52
CA ALA A 70 -7.58 5.14 1.35
C ALA A 70 -7.60 5.54 2.83
N ASN A 71 -8.00 6.76 3.19
CA ASN A 71 -8.21 7.18 4.59
C ASN A 71 -9.61 6.85 5.12
N GLN A 72 -10.62 6.75 4.25
CA GLN A 72 -12.00 6.43 4.64
C GLN A 72 -12.25 4.92 4.76
N ALA A 73 -11.66 4.11 3.89
CA ALA A 73 -11.86 2.67 3.88
C ALA A 73 -10.56 1.91 3.61
N THR A 74 -10.57 0.59 3.86
CA THR A 74 -9.47 -0.26 3.42
C THR A 74 -9.52 -0.35 1.90
N THR A 75 -8.43 0.06 1.25
CA THR A 75 -8.32 0.17 -0.20
C THR A 75 -7.04 -0.53 -0.66
N PHE A 76 -7.11 -1.24 -1.79
CA PHE A 76 -5.95 -1.88 -2.40
C PHE A 76 -5.79 -1.42 -3.84
N TYR A 77 -4.54 -1.16 -4.24
CA TYR A 77 -4.18 -1.11 -5.65
C TYR A 77 -3.88 -2.51 -6.15
N VAL A 78 -4.45 -2.88 -7.28
CA VAL A 78 -4.32 -4.20 -7.88
C VAL A 78 -3.58 -4.05 -9.20
N GLN A 79 -2.52 -4.83 -9.39
CA GLN A 79 -1.76 -4.84 -10.64
C GLN A 79 -1.38 -6.26 -11.06
N GLY A 80 -1.23 -6.47 -12.37
CA GLY A 80 -0.74 -7.74 -12.91
C GLY A 80 -0.48 -7.70 -14.40
N VAL A 81 0.20 -8.73 -14.90
CA VAL A 81 0.41 -8.95 -16.33
C VAL A 81 0.25 -10.45 -16.59
N PRO A 82 -0.74 -10.87 -17.40
CA PRO A 82 -0.98 -12.28 -17.63
C PRO A 82 0.04 -12.85 -18.64
N ASP A 83 0.46 -14.08 -18.42
CA ASP A 83 1.43 -14.81 -19.25
C ASP A 83 0.79 -15.54 -20.44
N LYS A 84 -0.54 -15.58 -20.48
CA LYS A 84 -1.44 -16.08 -21.51
C LYS A 84 -2.75 -15.28 -21.50
N ASP A 85 -3.65 -15.53 -22.43
CA ASP A 85 -4.98 -14.94 -22.37
C ASP A 85 -5.75 -15.49 -21.17
N VAL A 86 -6.36 -14.60 -20.38
CA VAL A 86 -7.08 -14.95 -19.15
C VAL A 86 -8.47 -14.34 -19.14
N LYS A 87 -9.38 -15.01 -18.43
CA LYS A 87 -10.71 -14.46 -18.12
C LYS A 87 -10.69 -13.93 -16.68
N LEU A 88 -10.46 -12.63 -16.54
CA LEU A 88 -10.37 -11.95 -15.26
C LEU A 88 -11.77 -11.75 -14.66
N ASN A 89 -11.93 -12.11 -13.38
CA ASN A 89 -13.06 -11.68 -12.57
C ASN A 89 -12.59 -10.62 -11.57
N THR A 90 -13.27 -9.48 -11.55
CA THR A 90 -12.91 -8.33 -10.69
C THR A 90 -13.83 -8.18 -9.48
N LYS A 91 -14.64 -9.21 -9.19
CA LYS A 91 -15.46 -9.30 -7.99
C LYS A 91 -14.66 -9.98 -6.88
N PHE A 92 -14.23 -9.17 -5.92
CA PHE A 92 -13.51 -9.64 -4.74
C PHE A 92 -14.36 -9.46 -3.48
N VAL A 93 -14.14 -10.33 -2.51
CA VAL A 93 -14.58 -10.14 -1.14
C VAL A 93 -13.39 -10.26 -0.20
N VAL A 94 -13.47 -9.65 0.97
CA VAL A 94 -12.48 -9.84 2.03
C VAL A 94 -13.12 -10.53 3.21
N GLU A 95 -12.43 -11.53 3.76
CA GLU A 95 -12.83 -12.18 5.00
C GLU A 95 -11.87 -11.86 6.14
N GLN A 96 -12.41 -11.47 7.29
CA GLN A 96 -11.68 -11.27 8.54
C GLN A 96 -12.57 -11.65 9.72
N ASP A 97 -12.04 -12.43 10.67
CA ASP A 97 -12.71 -12.80 11.91
C ASP A 97 -14.14 -13.37 11.69
N GLY A 98 -14.31 -14.18 10.64
CA GLY A 98 -15.60 -14.79 10.28
C GLY A 98 -16.60 -13.85 9.60
N GLN A 99 -16.25 -12.59 9.37
CA GLN A 99 -17.05 -11.62 8.62
C GLN A 99 -16.59 -11.53 7.17
N THR A 100 -17.53 -11.31 6.25
CA THR A 100 -17.26 -11.07 4.82
C THR A 100 -17.61 -9.63 4.46
N PHE A 101 -16.69 -8.96 3.78
CA PHE A 101 -16.83 -7.59 3.29
C PHE A 101 -16.82 -7.59 1.77
N ASN A 102 -17.85 -6.96 1.17
CA ASN A 102 -17.89 -6.79 -0.27
C ASN A 102 -16.92 -5.69 -0.69
N CYS A 103 -16.23 -5.91 -1.81
CA CYS A 103 -15.40 -4.89 -2.42
C CYS A 103 -16.14 -4.22 -3.59
N SER A 104 -15.99 -2.91 -3.69
CA SER A 104 -16.20 -2.17 -4.94
C SER A 104 -14.90 -2.14 -5.74
N SER A 105 -15.01 -2.13 -7.07
CA SER A 105 -13.86 -2.17 -7.96
C SER A 105 -13.86 -0.95 -8.89
N VAL A 106 -12.70 -0.33 -9.06
CA VAL A 106 -12.47 0.76 -10.00
C VAL A 106 -11.49 0.29 -11.07
N ASN A 107 -11.91 0.36 -12.33
CA ASN A 107 -11.06 0.06 -13.46
C ASN A 107 -10.10 1.22 -13.72
N ILE A 108 -8.79 0.94 -13.73
CA ILE A 108 -7.76 1.88 -14.22
C ILE A 108 -7.28 1.43 -15.60
N LYS A 109 -7.00 0.14 -15.76
CA LYS A 109 -6.60 -0.46 -17.04
C LYS A 109 -6.94 -1.96 -17.05
N ASN A 110 -7.79 -2.40 -17.98
CA ASN A 110 -8.16 -3.82 -18.16
C ASN A 110 -8.63 -4.54 -16.88
N PHE A 111 -9.21 -3.80 -15.91
CA PHE A 111 -9.73 -4.29 -14.62
C PHE A 111 -11.26 -4.09 -14.52
N ASP A 112 -11.95 -4.28 -15.64
CA ASP A 112 -13.41 -4.26 -15.78
C ASP A 112 -14.03 -5.67 -15.92
N GLY A 113 -13.20 -6.71 -15.85
CA GLY A 113 -13.60 -8.10 -15.98
C GLY A 113 -13.78 -8.55 -17.42
N GLY A 114 -13.65 -9.85 -17.68
CA GLY A 114 -13.67 -10.40 -19.03
C GLY A 114 -12.28 -10.82 -19.52
N THR A 115 -12.08 -10.84 -20.84
CA THR A 115 -10.84 -11.37 -21.43
C THR A 115 -9.75 -10.32 -21.42
N VAL A 116 -8.60 -10.65 -20.83
CA VAL A 116 -7.38 -9.85 -20.89
C VAL A 116 -6.32 -10.65 -21.64
N ALA A 117 -5.80 -10.07 -22.73
CA ALA A 117 -4.81 -10.72 -23.56
C ALA A 117 -3.45 -10.82 -22.87
N LYS A 118 -2.66 -11.83 -23.26
CA LYS A 118 -1.27 -12.01 -22.82
C LYS A 118 -0.47 -10.70 -22.92
N GLY A 119 0.29 -10.39 -21.86
CA GLY A 119 1.19 -9.24 -21.82
C GLY A 119 0.50 -7.89 -21.61
N GLN A 120 -0.83 -7.83 -21.59
CA GLN A 120 -1.56 -6.60 -21.28
C GLN A 120 -1.51 -6.30 -19.78
N ARG A 121 -1.19 -5.05 -19.43
CA ARG A 121 -1.22 -4.63 -18.04
C ARG A 121 -2.65 -4.59 -17.51
N ILE A 122 -2.83 -5.08 -16.29
CA ILE A 122 -4.03 -4.96 -15.49
C ILE A 122 -3.70 -3.98 -14.36
N ASP A 123 -4.49 -2.93 -14.20
CA ASP A 123 -4.41 -1.96 -13.10
C ASP A 123 -5.82 -1.65 -12.61
N GLY A 124 -6.02 -1.64 -11.30
CA GLY A 124 -7.30 -1.30 -10.71
C GLY A 124 -7.21 -0.98 -9.23
N ILE A 125 -8.34 -0.59 -8.66
CA ILE A 125 -8.49 -0.41 -7.22
C ILE A 125 -9.64 -1.31 -6.76
N ILE A 126 -9.45 -1.95 -5.61
CA ILE A 126 -10.55 -2.54 -4.86
C ILE A 126 -10.69 -1.80 -3.52
N GLN A 127 -11.91 -1.53 -3.12
CA GLN A 127 -12.22 -0.73 -1.93
C GLN A 127 -13.37 -1.36 -1.15
N LEU A 128 -13.17 -1.51 0.16
CA LEU A 128 -14.19 -1.97 1.09
C LEU A 128 -15.10 -0.81 1.49
N ASP A 129 -16.23 -1.12 2.13
CA ASP A 129 -17.15 -0.14 2.70
C ASP A 129 -16.65 0.45 4.03
N LYS A 130 -15.63 -0.15 4.65
CA LYS A 130 -15.06 0.28 5.92
C LYS A 130 -13.58 -0.09 6.07
N LYS A 131 -13.00 0.29 7.21
CA LYS A 131 -11.66 -0.12 7.65
C LYS A 131 -11.69 -1.51 8.27
N LEU A 132 -10.68 -2.31 7.91
CA LEU A 132 -10.36 -3.58 8.57
C LEU A 132 -9.52 -3.35 9.83
N ASN A 133 -9.52 -4.33 10.73
CA ASN A 133 -8.52 -4.37 11.78
C ASN A 133 -7.22 -4.96 11.22
N LEU A 134 -6.27 -4.10 10.87
CA LEU A 134 -5.04 -4.53 10.19
C LEU A 134 -4.09 -5.32 11.10
N SER A 135 -4.27 -5.31 12.42
CA SER A 135 -3.48 -6.14 13.35
C SER A 135 -3.82 -7.62 13.26
N HIS A 136 -4.95 -7.97 12.65
CA HIS A 136 -5.39 -9.34 12.42
C HIS A 136 -5.17 -9.73 10.95
N PRO A 137 -4.87 -11.01 10.67
CA PRO A 137 -4.85 -11.49 9.30
C PRO A 137 -6.25 -11.36 8.66
N PHE A 138 -6.28 -11.19 7.35
CA PHE A 138 -7.50 -11.20 6.55
C PHE A 138 -7.22 -11.87 5.21
N THR A 139 -8.25 -12.32 4.51
CA THR A 139 -8.10 -13.03 3.23
C THR A 139 -8.87 -12.31 2.14
N ILE A 140 -8.20 -11.96 1.05
CA ILE A 140 -8.85 -11.50 -0.18
C ILE A 140 -9.27 -12.74 -0.97
N LYS A 141 -10.55 -12.88 -1.29
CA LYS A 141 -11.10 -13.98 -2.10
C LYS A 141 -11.54 -13.49 -3.47
N GLY A 142 -11.05 -14.15 -4.51
CA GLY A 142 -11.60 -14.11 -5.86
C GLY A 142 -12.64 -15.22 -6.04
N GLN A 143 -12.99 -15.52 -7.30
CA GLN A 143 -14.02 -16.53 -7.59
C GLN A 143 -13.59 -17.94 -7.18
N ASN A 144 -12.35 -18.33 -7.52
CA ASN A 144 -11.80 -19.66 -7.25
C ASN A 144 -10.43 -19.60 -6.56
N SER A 145 -10.10 -18.46 -5.97
CA SER A 145 -8.77 -18.14 -5.48
C SER A 145 -8.86 -17.35 -4.18
N SER A 146 -7.79 -17.44 -3.38
CA SER A 146 -7.69 -16.69 -2.13
C SER A 146 -6.24 -16.30 -1.87
N LEU A 147 -6.07 -15.15 -1.21
CA LEU A 147 -4.78 -14.60 -0.85
C LEU A 147 -4.85 -14.09 0.59
N GLU A 148 -4.09 -14.73 1.47
CA GLU A 148 -3.96 -14.26 2.85
C GLU A 148 -3.09 -13.01 2.90
N PHE A 149 -3.52 -12.07 3.74
CA PHE A 149 -2.84 -10.85 4.07
C PHE A 149 -2.57 -10.81 5.57
N LYS A 150 -1.29 -10.66 5.93
CA LYS A 150 -0.85 -10.44 7.30
C LYS A 150 0.26 -9.41 7.28
N LEU A 151 0.04 -8.26 7.89
CA LEU A 151 1.06 -7.23 8.03
C LEU A 151 2.09 -7.63 9.09
N SER A 152 3.34 -7.21 8.89
CA SER A 152 4.38 -7.34 9.90
C SER A 152 4.17 -6.32 11.02
N GLU A 153 4.74 -6.56 12.20
CA GLU A 153 4.70 -5.58 13.29
C GLU A 153 5.35 -4.25 12.89
N ALA A 154 6.40 -4.29 12.06
CA ALA A 154 7.02 -3.09 11.52
C ALA A 154 6.02 -2.32 10.65
N ALA A 155 5.37 -2.98 9.70
CA ALA A 155 4.36 -2.36 8.84
C ALA A 155 3.21 -1.74 9.64
N LEU A 156 2.77 -2.38 10.73
CA LEU A 156 1.72 -1.87 11.60
C LEU A 156 2.14 -0.59 12.34
N LYS A 157 3.39 -0.51 12.81
CA LYS A 157 3.92 0.71 13.44
C LYS A 157 3.97 1.88 12.47
N GLU A 158 4.27 1.63 11.20
CA GLU A 158 4.31 2.65 10.15
C GLU A 158 2.92 3.20 9.76
N MET A 159 1.83 2.59 10.28
CA MET A 159 0.45 2.99 10.02
C MET A 159 -0.21 3.73 11.21
N GLN A 160 0.50 3.89 12.33
CA GLN A 160 0.05 4.61 13.53
C GLN A 160 0.57 6.06 13.52
#